data_AF-A0AAX3KRL7-F1
#
_entry.id   AF-A0AAX3KRL7-F1
#
_cell.length_a   1.000
_cell.length_b   1.000
_cell.length_c   1.000
_cell.angle_alpha   90.00
_cell.angle_beta   90.00
_cell.angle_gamma   90.00
#
_symmetry.space_group_name_H-M   'P 1'
#
loop_
_entity.id
_entity.type
_entity.pdbx_description
1 polymer ?
#
loop_
_entity_poly.entity_id
_entity_poly.type
_entity_poly.pdbx_seq_one_letter_code
_entity_poly.pdbx_strand_id
1 'polypeptide(L)'
;MQIITDENINRLIARLDNCSVLVDAADKVVSPEVFGRIKAQTLAYAGFMSDLAGGRLPRFSNSTIQGASLVEEFCLLIETELGNQK
;
A
#
# COMPACT_ATOMS: atom_id res chain seq x y z
N MET A 1 -11.10 15.27 -15.44
CA MET A 1 -10.52 15.35 -14.08
C MET A 1 -10.67 13.98 -13.46
N GLN A 2 -9.58 13.30 -13.13
CA GLN A 2 -9.64 12.00 -12.48
C GLN A 2 -9.94 12.21 -10.99
N ILE A 3 -10.84 11.42 -10.42
CA ILE A 3 -11.23 11.49 -9.02
C ILE A 3 -11.08 10.10 -8.41
N ILE A 4 -10.53 10.02 -7.20
CA ILE A 4 -10.47 8.77 -6.45
C ILE A 4 -11.85 8.51 -5.83
N THR A 5 -12.46 7.37 -6.15
CA THR A 5 -13.76 6.97 -5.60
C THR A 5 -13.59 6.22 -4.28
N ASP A 6 -14.65 6.11 -3.49
CA ASP A 6 -14.64 5.29 -2.27
C ASP A 6 -14.35 3.81 -2.57
N GLU A 7 -14.79 3.30 -3.72
CA GLU A 7 -14.47 1.95 -4.17
C GLU A 7 -12.95 1.79 -4.40
N ASN A 8 -12.29 2.77 -5.01
CA ASN A 8 -10.84 2.75 -5.17
C ASN A 8 -10.13 2.75 -3.81
N ILE A 9 -10.58 3.58 -2.87
CA ILE A 9 -10.01 3.67 -1.52
C ILE A 9 -10.14 2.34 -0.79
N ASN A 10 -11.35 1.79 -0.73
CA ASN A 10 -11.62 0.53 -0.03
C ASN A 10 -10.83 -0.64 -0.63
N ARG A 11 -10.74 -0.69 -1.97
CA ARG A 11 -9.94 -1.71 -2.67
C ARG A 11 -8.46 -1.61 -2.31
N LEU A 12 -7.90 -0.40 -2.31
CA LEU A 12 -6.48 -0.20 -2.01
C LEU A 12 -6.16 -0.47 -0.54
N ILE A 13 -7.04 -0.12 0.40
CA ILE A 13 -6.90 -0.48 1.82
C ILE A 13 -6.86 -2.00 1.98
N ALA A 14 -7.83 -2.72 1.41
CA ALA A 14 -7.88 -4.17 1.51
C ALA A 14 -6.65 -4.86 0.90
N ARG A 15 -6.13 -4.34 -0.22
CA ARG A 15 -4.88 -4.85 -0.82
C ARG A 15 -3.67 -4.58 0.07
N LEU A 16 -3.61 -3.40 0.70
CA LEU A 16 -2.52 -3.05 1.58
C LEU A 16 -2.51 -3.91 2.85
N ASP A 17 -3.69 -4.23 3.41
CA ASP A 17 -3.83 -5.17 4.52
C ASP A 17 -3.26 -6.55 4.15
N ASN A 18 -3.58 -7.06 2.94
CA ASN A 18 -3.02 -8.31 2.44
C ASN A 18 -1.49 -8.23 2.25
N CYS A 19 -0.99 -7.11 1.73
CA CYS A 19 0.45 -6.88 1.59
C CYS A 19 1.15 -6.88 2.95
N SER A 20 0.55 -6.30 3.99
CA SER A 20 1.10 -6.35 5.35
C SER A 20 1.27 -7.80 5.84
N VAL A 21 0.28 -8.66 5.57
CA VAL A 21 0.36 -10.09 5.93
C VAL A 21 1.48 -10.81 5.17
N LEU A 22 1.61 -10.55 3.86
CA LEU A 22 2.69 -11.12 3.04
C LEU A 22 4.07 -10.66 3.50
N VAL A 23 4.21 -9.38 3.85
CA VAL A 23 5.46 -8.81 4.37
C VAL A 23 5.82 -9.48 5.69
N ASP A 24 4.89 -9.57 6.65
CA ASP A 24 5.17 -10.22 7.94
C ASP A 24 5.53 -11.71 7.78
N ALA A 25 4.97 -12.41 6.79
CA ALA A 25 5.37 -13.78 6.46
C ALA A 25 6.80 -13.88 5.88
N ALA A 26 7.28 -12.83 5.22
CA ALA A 26 8.60 -12.76 4.60
C ALA A 26 9.75 -12.43 5.57
N ASP A 27 9.46 -12.14 6.84
CA ASP A 27 10.45 -11.86 7.91
C ASP A 27 11.56 -12.92 7.99
N LYS A 28 11.25 -14.17 7.65
CA LYS A 28 12.20 -15.29 7.69
C LYS A 28 12.98 -15.52 6.38
N VAL A 29 12.60 -14.84 5.30
CA VAL A 29 13.12 -15.09 3.95
C VAL A 29 13.92 -13.89 3.42
N VAL A 30 13.58 -12.69 3.88
CA VAL A 30 14.19 -11.43 3.45
C VAL A 30 15.23 -10.98 4.49
N SER A 31 16.27 -10.26 4.05
CA SER A 31 17.25 -9.71 5.00
C SER A 31 16.58 -8.69 5.95
N PRO A 32 17.00 -8.61 7.22
CA PRO A 32 16.34 -7.73 8.21
C PRO A 32 16.29 -6.25 7.81
N GLU A 33 17.31 -5.77 7.11
CA GLU A 33 17.35 -4.39 6.61
C GLU A 33 16.28 -4.14 5.54
N VAL A 34 16.14 -5.05 4.58
CA VAL A 34 15.15 -4.94 3.50
C VAL A 34 13.75 -5.11 4.07
N PHE A 35 13.55 -6.09 4.95
CA PHE A 35 12.30 -6.29 5.67
C PHE A 35 11.87 -5.03 6.43
N GLY A 36 12.78 -4.42 7.20
CA GLY A 36 12.51 -3.20 7.95
C GLY A 36 12.07 -2.04 7.06
N ARG A 37 12.69 -1.87 5.88
CA ARG A 37 12.29 -0.85 4.89
C ARG A 37 10.91 -1.10 4.32
N ILE A 38 10.62 -2.34 3.91
CA ILE A 38 9.31 -2.71 3.35
C ILE A 38 8.21 -2.52 4.39
N LYS A 39 8.45 -2.90 5.65
CA LYS A 39 7.50 -2.72 6.74
C LYS A 39 7.22 -1.25 7.03
N ALA A 40 8.27 -0.42 7.12
CA ALA A 40 8.12 1.02 7.30
C ALA A 40 7.32 1.66 6.17
N GLN A 41 7.58 1.27 4.91
CA GLN A 41 6.85 1.76 3.75
C GLN A 41 5.37 1.35 3.77
N THR A 42 5.08 0.09 4.13
CA THR A 42 3.71 -0.42 4.27
C THR A 42 2.92 0.41 5.30
N LEU A 43 3.53 0.71 6.45
CA LEU A 43 2.91 1.55 7.49
C LEU A 43 2.67 3.00 7.01
N ALA A 44 3.62 3.58 6.29
CA ALA A 44 3.47 4.92 5.73
C ALA A 44 2.30 4.99 4.74
N TYR A 45 2.16 3.99 3.87
CA TYR A 45 1.05 3.89 2.93
C TYR A 45 -0.29 3.62 3.63
N ALA A 46 -0.31 2.88 4.74
CA ALA A 46 -1.51 2.66 5.52
C ALA A 46 -2.00 3.98 6.15
N GLY A 47 -1.09 4.79 6.67
CA GLY A 47 -1.38 6.15 7.14
C GLY A 47 -1.94 7.04 6.04
N PHE A 48 -1.29 7.06 4.86
CA PHE A 48 -1.77 7.80 3.70
C PHE A 48 -3.19 7.41 3.29
N MET A 49 -3.47 6.10 3.20
CA MET A 49 -4.80 5.60 2.83
C MET A 49 -5.85 5.90 3.90
N SER A 50 -5.48 5.88 5.19
CA SER A 50 -6.35 6.27 6.30
C SER A 50 -6.72 7.75 6.24
N ASP A 51 -5.75 8.63 5.98
CA ASP A 51 -5.99 10.07 5.81
C ASP A 51 -6.85 10.36 4.57
N LEU A 52 -6.65 9.60 3.49
CA LEU A 52 -7.47 9.68 2.28
C LEU A 52 -8.93 9.23 2.52
N ALA A 53 -9.12 8.10 3.20
CA ALA A 53 -10.45 7.59 3.58
C ALA A 53 -11.17 8.55 4.53
N GLY A 54 -10.44 9.11 5.49
CA GLY A 54 -10.94 10.10 6.45
C GLY A 54 -11.19 11.50 5.88
N GLY A 55 -10.97 11.71 4.58
CA GLY A 55 -11.21 12.99 3.92
C GLY A 55 -10.20 14.09 4.25
N ARG A 56 -9.06 13.76 4.87
CA ARG A 56 -7.99 14.71 5.19
C ARG A 56 -7.12 15.03 3.97
N LEU A 57 -7.15 14.16 2.95
CA LEU A 57 -6.48 14.38 1.67
C LEU A 57 -7.48 14.66 0.54
N PRO A 58 -7.23 15.67 -0.31
CA PRO A 58 -8.10 16.01 -1.43
C PRO A 58 -8.03 14.96 -2.54
N ARG A 59 -9.14 14.24 -2.77
CA ARG A 59 -9.27 13.10 -3.72
C ARG A 59 -9.04 13.44 -5.20
N PHE A 60 -8.98 14.72 -5.55
CA PHE A 60 -8.81 15.23 -6.90
C PHE A 60 -7.44 15.92 -7.10
N SER A 61 -6.62 16.04 -6.05
CA SER A 61 -5.30 16.65 -6.19
C SER A 61 -4.33 15.69 -6.89
N ASN A 62 -3.47 16.23 -7.75
CA ASN A 62 -2.47 15.42 -8.45
C ASN A 62 -1.56 14.66 -7.49
N SER A 63 -1.16 15.26 -6.36
CA SER A 63 -0.34 14.60 -5.35
C SER A 63 -1.04 13.42 -4.70
N THR A 64 -2.35 13.53 -4.42
CA THR A 64 -3.12 12.42 -3.82
C THR A 64 -3.36 11.31 -4.83
N ILE A 65 -3.62 11.65 -6.11
CA ILE A 65 -3.77 10.67 -7.18
C ILE A 65 -2.46 9.90 -7.38
N GLN A 66 -1.33 10.59 -7.47
CA GLN A 66 -0.01 9.97 -7.56
C GLN A 66 0.29 9.10 -6.34
N GLY A 67 -0.03 9.57 -5.13
CA GLY A 67 0.13 8.79 -3.90
C GLY A 67 -0.66 7.48 -3.94
N ALA A 68 -1.93 7.51 -4.38
CA ALA A 68 -2.75 6.31 -4.52
C ALA A 68 -2.19 5.33 -5.57
N SER A 69 -1.64 5.83 -6.69
CA SER A 69 -0.96 5.01 -7.68
C SER A 69 0.29 4.33 -7.12
N LEU A 70 1.10 5.04 -6.32
CA LEU A 70 2.28 4.45 -5.67
C LEU A 70 1.91 3.35 -4.66
N VAL A 71 0.81 3.50 -3.94
CA VAL A 71 0.28 2.43 -3.08
C VAL A 71 -0.10 1.21 -3.92
N GLU A 72 -0.76 1.42 -5.05
CA GLU A 72 -1.17 0.33 -5.95
C GLU A 72 0.03 -0.43 -6.53
N GLU A 73 1.05 0.30 -7.00
CA GLU A 73 2.30 -0.27 -7.53
C GLU A 73 3.08 -1.04 -6.45
N PHE A 74 3.16 -0.47 -5.24
CA PHE A 74 3.80 -1.13 -4.11
C PHE A 74 3.11 -2.46 -3.77
N CYS A 75 1.78 -2.46 -3.67
CA CYS A 75 1.03 -3.68 -3.40
C CYS A 75 1.25 -4.73 -4.49
N LEU A 76 1.25 -4.34 -5.77
CA LEU A 76 1.52 -5.24 -6.88
C LEU A 76 2.91 -5.90 -6.77
N LEU A 77 3.93 -5.11 -6.42
CA LEU A 77 5.29 -5.62 -6.25
C LEU A 77 5.36 -6.65 -5.11
N ILE A 78 4.78 -6.34 -3.96
CA ILE A 78 4.73 -7.26 -2.81
C ILE A 78 3.98 -8.54 -3.15
N GLU A 79 2.80 -8.43 -3.76
CA GLU A 79 2.00 -9.58 -4.20
C GLU A 79 2.78 -10.46 -5.22
N THR A 80 3.55 -9.85 -6.11
CA THR A 80 4.33 -10.56 -7.13
C THR A 80 5.55 -11.27 -6.54
N GLU A 81 6.32 -10.57 -5.71
CA GLU A 81 7.58 -11.09 -5.17
C GLU A 81 7.38 -12.04 -3.98
N LEU A 82 6.38 -11.75 -3.13
CA LEU A 82 6.13 -12.51 -1.91
C LEU A 82 4.92 -13.45 -2.04
N GLY A 83 3.90 -13.10 -2.83
CA GLY A 83 2.71 -13.94 -3.04
C GLY A 83 2.95 -15.18 -3.91
N ASN A 84 4.00 -15.19 -4.72
CA ASN A 84 4.40 -16.33 -5.56
C ASN A 84 5.36 -17.32 -4.88
N GLN A 85 5.67 -17.18 -3.58
CA GLN A 85 6.59 -18.10 -2.87
C GLN A 85 5.97 -19.49 -2.54
N LYS A 86 5.17 -20.06 -3.46
CA LYS A 86 4.67 -21.44 -3.37
C LYS A 86 5.64 -22.45 -3.97
#